data_AF-A0A9P5T180-F1
#
_entry.id   AF-A0A9P5T180-F1
#
_cell.length_a   1.000
_cell.length_b   1.000
_cell.length_c   1.000
_cell.angle_alpha   90.00
_cell.angle_beta   90.00
_cell.angle_gamma   90.00
#
_symmetry.space_group_name_H-M   'P 1'
#
loop_
_entity.id
_entity.type
_entity.pdbx_description
1 polymer ?
#
loop_
_entity_poly.entity_id
_entity_poly.type
_entity_poly.pdbx_seq_one_letter_code
_entity_poly.pdbx_strand_id
1 'polypeptide(L)' 'NTPHNPVRFANTVGIVIERQRPEGALDRLRWYCDECKQIVYEESFVCVDLGKQLAPVIQKYAGDVSLRTCKCGHVNTAK' A
#
# COMPACT_ATOMS: atom_id res chain seq x y z
N ASN A 1 11.25 6.90 -7.48
CA ASN A 1 10.45 6.03 -6.58
C ASN A 1 9.62 6.90 -5.64
N THR A 2 8.54 7.49 -6.16
CA THR A 2 7.69 8.43 -5.42
C THR A 2 6.47 7.70 -4.86
N PRO A 3 6.27 7.67 -3.54
CA PRO A 3 5.04 7.13 -2.95
C PRO A 3 3.82 7.91 -3.43
N HIS A 4 2.73 7.21 -3.73
CA HIS A 4 1.48 7.81 -4.20
C HIS A 4 0.29 7.00 -3.68
N ASN A 5 -0.84 7.67 -3.49
CA ASN A 5 -2.10 7.06 -3.03
C ASN A 5 -3.23 7.52 -3.96
N PRO A 6 -3.56 6.75 -5.02
CA PRO A 6 -4.60 7.13 -5.97
C PRO A 6 -5.97 7.22 -5.28
N VAL A 7 -6.59 8.40 -5.29
CA VAL A 7 -7.97 8.63 -4.83
C VAL A 7 -8.82 8.96 -6.05
N ARG A 8 -9.93 8.23 -6.22
CA ARG A 8 -10.84 8.37 -7.38
C ARG A 8 -12.23 8.78 -6.90
N PHE A 9 -12.81 9.79 -7.54
CA PHE A 9 -14.16 10.27 -7.23
C PHE A 9 -15.19 9.68 -8.21
N ALA A 10 -16.46 9.69 -7.81
CA ALA A 10 -17.55 9.18 -8.65
C ALA A 10 -17.61 9.90 -10.01
N ASN A 11 -18.01 9.18 -11.05
CA ASN A 11 -18.16 9.69 -12.43
C ASN A 11 -16.87 10.25 -13.06
N THR A 12 -15.70 9.70 -12.68
CA THR A 12 -14.40 10.04 -13.30
C THR A 12 -13.79 8.85 -14.03
N VAL A 13 -12.99 9.13 -15.07
CA VAL A 13 -12.19 8.14 -15.81
C VAL A 13 -10.72 8.50 -15.67
N GLY A 14 -9.88 7.52 -15.36
CA GLY A 14 -8.42 7.70 -15.30
C GLY A 14 -7.70 6.55 -15.96
N ILE A 15 -6.80 6.88 -16.90
CA ILE A 15 -5.97 5.92 -17.63
C ILE A 15 -4.63 5.79 -16.91
N VAL A 16 -4.19 4.55 -16.67
CA VAL A 16 -2.90 4.24 -16.05
C VAL A 16 -2.11 3.37 -17.03
N ILE A 17 -0.86 3.75 -17.30
CA ILE A 17 0.06 2.99 -18.12
C ILE A 17 1.30 2.68 -17.27
N GLU A 18 1.55 1.40 -17.08
CA GLU A 18 2.70 0.89 -16.33
C GLU A 18 3.53 -0.03 -17.22
N ARG A 19 4.82 -0.17 -16.89
CA ARG A 19 5.73 -1.09 -17.59
C ARG A 19 5.87 -2.36 -16.77
N GLN A 20 5.90 -3.51 -17.44
CA GLN A 20 6.32 -4.76 -16.81
C GLN A 20 7.68 -4.56 -16.11
N ARG A 21 7.77 -5.07 -14.89
CA ARG A 21 8.99 -4.96 -14.09
C ARG A 21 10.07 -5.88 -14.67
N PRO A 22 11.35 -5.44 -14.68
CA PRO A 22 12.46 -6.35 -14.89
C PRO A 22 12.44 -7.49 -13.86
N GLU A 23 13.05 -8.62 -14.19
CA GLU A 23 13.15 -9.76 -13.28
C GLU A 23 13.75 -9.35 -11.94
N GLY A 24 13.14 -9.81 -10.84
CA GLY A 24 13.58 -9.52 -9.47
C GLY A 24 13.34 -8.08 -8.98
N ALA A 25 12.79 -7.18 -9.80
CA ALA A 25 12.45 -5.84 -9.33
C ALA A 25 11.27 -5.88 -8.35
N LEU A 26 11.40 -5.11 -7.27
CA LEU A 26 10.43 -5.09 -6.17
C LEU A 26 9.51 -3.87 -6.25
N ASP A 27 8.21 -4.14 -6.11
CA ASP A 27 7.19 -3.15 -5.79
C ASP A 27 6.97 -3.10 -4.28
N ARG A 28 6.43 -1.97 -3.79
CA ARG A 28 6.25 -1.71 -2.36
C ARG A 28 4.91 -1.08 -2.08
N LEU A 29 4.23 -1.62 -1.08
CA LEU A 29 3.08 -1.00 -0.44
C LEU A 29 3.52 -0.45 0.92
N ARG A 30 3.13 0.79 1.23
CA ARG A 30 3.53 1.48 2.45
C ARG A 30 2.33 2.17 3.08
N TRP A 31 2.24 2.09 4.40
CA TRP A 31 1.29 2.83 5.22
C TRP A 31 2.04 3.76 6.15
N TYR A 32 1.54 4.99 6.23
CA TYR A 32 2.09 6.04 7.07
C TYR A 32 1.14 6.26 8.25
N CYS A 33 1.71 6.63 9.40
CA CYS A 33 0.94 6.88 10.61
C CYS A 33 0.07 8.11 10.42
N ASP A 34 -1.20 8.03 10.80
CA ASP A 34 -2.14 9.15 10.70
C ASP A 34 -1.72 10.33 11.62
N GLU A 35 -0.97 10.06 12.70
CA GLU A 35 -0.47 11.07 13.65
C GLU A 35 0.95 11.57 13.30
N CYS A 36 1.97 10.70 13.43
CA CYS A 36 3.37 11.12 13.35
C CYS A 36 4.00 11.01 11.95
N LYS A 37 3.23 10.57 10.95
CA LYS A 37 3.63 10.42 9.53
C LYS A 37 4.81 9.47 9.27
N GLN A 38 5.29 8.75 10.27
CA GLN A 38 6.29 7.69 10.09
C GLN A 38 5.68 6.47 9.39
N ILE A 39 6.51 5.64 8.75
CA ILE A 39 6.05 4.38 8.17
C ILE A 39 5.61 3.44 9.31
N VAL A 40 4.37 2.96 9.24
CA VAL A 40 3.80 1.99 10.16
C VAL A 40 4.04 0.58 9.66
N TYR A 41 3.81 0.37 8.36
CA TYR A 41 3.98 -0.92 7.71
C TYR A 41 4.48 -0.73 6.27
N GLU A 42 5.33 -1.66 5.84
CA GLU A 42 5.81 -1.76 4.47
C GLU A 42 5.91 -3.23 4.08
N GLU A 43 5.40 -3.56 2.90
CA GLU A 43 5.57 -4.88 2.29
C GLU A 43 6.18 -4.72 0.90
N SER A 44 7.19 -5.53 0.60
CA SER A 44 7.88 -5.56 -0.69
C SER A 44 7.64 -6.90 -1.37
N PHE A 45 7.36 -6.90 -2.67
CA PHE A 45 7.11 -8.13 -3.43
C PHE A 45 7.49 -7.95 -4.91
N VAL A 46 7.74 -9.07 -5.61
CA VAL A 46 7.85 -9.06 -7.07
C VAL A 46 6.44 -9.09 -7.64
N CYS A 47 6.05 -8.01 -8.32
CA CYS A 47 4.72 -7.88 -8.91
C CYS A 47 4.67 -8.52 -10.30
N VAL A 48 4.00 -9.66 -10.39
CA VAL A 48 3.71 -10.40 -11.64
C VAL A 48 2.25 -10.23 -12.09
N ASP A 49 1.33 -10.02 -11.15
CA ASP A 49 -0.10 -9.76 -11.38
C ASP A 49 -0.62 -8.77 -10.32
N LEU A 50 -0.68 -7.50 -10.69
CA LEU A 50 -1.08 -6.41 -9.79
C LEU A 50 -2.52 -6.61 -9.25
N GLY A 51 -3.44 -7.07 -10.09
CA GLY A 51 -4.85 -7.23 -9.73
C GLY A 51 -5.08 -8.33 -8.68
N LYS A 52 -4.24 -9.36 -8.67
CA LYS A 52 -4.31 -10.43 -7.68
C LYS A 52 -3.42 -10.20 -6.46
N GLN A 53 -2.25 -9.58 -6.62
CA GLN A 53 -1.25 -9.50 -5.55
C GLN A 53 -1.45 -8.31 -4.60
N LEU A 54 -2.12 -7.23 -5.02
CA LEU A 54 -2.35 -6.08 -4.13
C LEU A 54 -3.35 -6.39 -3.01
N ALA A 55 -4.50 -6.98 -3.36
CA ALA A 55 -5.61 -7.15 -2.43
C ALA A 55 -5.24 -7.96 -1.16
N PRO A 56 -4.50 -9.08 -1.24
CA PRO A 56 -4.08 -9.83 -0.05
C PRO A 56 -3.19 -9.02 0.90
N VAL A 57 -2.29 -8.18 0.37
CA VAL A 57 -1.40 -7.34 1.20
C VAL A 57 -2.20 -6.27 1.94
N ILE A 58 -3.17 -5.64 1.25
CA ILE A 58 -4.08 -4.65 1.84
C ILE A 58 -4.93 -5.30 2.94
N GLN A 59 -5.52 -6.47 2.65
CA GLN A 59 -6.36 -7.20 3.61
C GLN A 59 -5.58 -7.65 4.85
N LYS A 60 -4.33 -8.11 4.66
CA LYS A 60 -3.43 -8.44 5.77
C LYS A 60 -3.17 -7.24 6.68
N TYR A 61 -2.85 -6.09 6.11
CA TYR A 61 -2.67 -4.86 6.90
C TYR A 61 -3.98 -4.43 7.61
N ALA A 62 -5.12 -4.47 6.91
CA ALA A 62 -6.40 -4.09 7.50
C ALA A 62 -6.83 -5.03 8.66
N GLY A 63 -6.60 -6.34 8.51
CA GLY A 63 -7.00 -7.37 9.46
C GLY A 63 -6.11 -7.51 10.70
N ASP A 64 -4.87 -7.02 10.66
CA ASP A 64 -3.91 -7.18 11.75
C ASP A 64 -3.66 -5.84 12.48
N VAL A 65 -4.15 -5.74 13.72
CA VAL A 65 -3.96 -4.55 14.58
C VAL A 65 -2.49 -4.28 14.85
N SER A 66 -1.66 -5.31 14.97
CA SER A 66 -0.23 -5.14 15.23
C SER A 66 0.47 -4.45 14.06
N LEU A 67 0.10 -4.79 12.83
CA LEU A 67 0.61 -4.14 11.61
C LEU A 67 0.10 -2.71 11.45
N ARG A 68 -1.00 -2.34 12.11
CA ARG A 68 -1.53 -0.97 12.13
C ARG A 68 -1.03 -0.14 13.31
N THR A 69 -0.32 -0.74 14.25
CA THR A 69 0.16 -0.06 15.45
C THR A 69 1.51 0.61 15.18
N CYS A 70 1.53 1.93 15.18
CA CYS A 70 2.75 2.71 15.03
C CYS A 70 3.62 2.66 16.30
N LYS A 71 4.93 2.88 16.13
CA LYS A 71 5.88 3.04 17.25
C LYS A 71 5.52 4.19 18.21
N CYS A 72 4.75 5.18 17.77
CA CYS A 72 4.25 6.24 18.64
C CYS A 72 3.02 5.83 19.49
N GLY A 73 2.55 4.58 19.35
CA GLY A 73 1.40 4.04 20.07
C GLY A 73 0.05 4.25 19.37
N HIS A 74 -0.01 5.06 18.31
CA HIS A 74 -1.24 5.24 17.53
C HIS A 74 -1.55 4.00 16.68
N VAL A 75 -2.81 3.55 16.70
CA VAL A 75 -3.32 2.48 15.84
C VAL A 75 -4.04 3.10 14.65
N ASN A 76 -3.45 2.98 13.46
CA ASN A 76 -4.05 3.46 12.22
C ASN A 76 -5.42 2.81 11.97
N THR A 77 -6.32 3.54 11.34
CA THR A 77 -7.59 2.99 10.85
C THR A 77 -7.34 1.88 9.81
N ALA A 78 -8.19 0.85 9.82
CA ALA A 78 -8.25 -0.11 8.73
C ALA A 78 -8.99 0.57 7.57
N LYS A 79 -8.27 0.87 6.48
CA LYS A 79 -8.82 1.43 5.25
C LYS A 79 -8.84 0.37 4.17
#